data_AF-A0A9E7PMC5-F1
#
_entry.id   AF-A0A9E7PMC5-F1
#
_cell.length_a   1.000
_cell.length_b   1.000
_cell.length_c   1.000
_cell.angle_alpha   90.00
_cell.angle_beta   90.00
_cell.angle_gamma   90.00
#
_symmetry.space_group_name_H-M   'P 1'
#
loop_
_entity.id
_entity.type
_entity.pdbx_description
1 polymer ?
#
loop_
_entity_poly.entity_id
_entity_poly.type
_entity_poly.pdbx_seq_one_letter_code
_entity_poly.pdbx_strand_id
1 'polypeptide(L)'
;MKKRNLLFYVTVLISAMVAFVGAATPVYCPDNPKCSDINCTSQTCCGSGCPGESFKIDGGPYGGIHDIAGTNCYVDIDMFTSTHFTFTSNAEIYAVIVKGGPNSNVYFYDPPVYFDSELLSTPVNPANGKYYDISHIEFCYDCRSTPVPEFPGFFIGIVMTGCLCGVVFLARNKYLR
;
A
#
# COMPACT_ATOMS: atom_id res chain seq x y z
N MET A 1 47.94 -10.26 41.18
CA MET A 1 47.10 -11.39 40.69
C MET A 1 45.90 -10.82 39.93
N LYS A 2 45.70 -11.27 38.68
CA LYS A 2 44.62 -10.89 37.75
C LYS A 2 43.22 -11.35 38.25
N LYS A 3 42.20 -10.50 38.09
CA LYS A 3 40.84 -10.89 37.66
C LYS A 3 40.13 -9.69 37.02
N ARG A 4 39.35 -9.99 35.98
CA ARG A 4 39.03 -9.21 34.77
C ARG A 4 37.51 -9.07 34.69
N ASN A 5 36.95 -7.86 34.75
CA ASN A 5 35.51 -7.56 34.58
C ASN A 5 35.38 -6.22 33.79
N LEU A 6 35.60 -6.14 32.48
CA LEU A 6 34.62 -6.36 31.38
C LEU A 6 33.14 -6.25 31.81
N LEU A 7 32.40 -5.30 31.21
CA LEU A 7 30.92 -5.12 31.06
C LEU A 7 30.52 -3.66 31.35
N PHE A 8 29.77 -2.88 30.57
CA PHE A 8 29.04 -3.05 29.30
C PHE A 8 28.85 -1.64 28.69
N TYR A 9 29.36 -1.41 27.48
CA TYR A 9 28.86 -0.33 26.62
C TYR A 9 27.51 -0.80 26.07
N VAL A 10 26.40 -0.22 26.51
CA VAL A 10 25.08 -0.43 25.88
C VAL A 10 24.81 0.78 24.99
N THR A 11 25.34 0.75 23.77
CA THR A 11 24.88 1.60 22.69
C THR A 11 23.49 1.13 22.28
N VAL A 12 22.45 1.86 22.66
CA VAL A 12 21.07 1.60 22.23
C VAL A 12 20.94 2.04 20.77
N LEU A 13 21.10 1.09 19.85
CA LEU A 13 20.73 1.26 18.44
C LEU A 13 19.20 1.27 18.35
N ILE A 14 18.60 2.45 18.21
CA ILE A 14 17.19 2.59 17.83
C ILE A 14 17.12 2.23 16.34
N SER A 15 16.88 0.96 16.05
CA SER A 15 16.49 0.53 14.70
C SER A 15 15.07 1.03 14.48
N ALA A 16 14.92 2.11 13.71
CA ALA A 16 13.65 2.48 13.13
C ALA A 16 13.26 1.38 12.14
N MET A 17 12.40 0.46 12.56
CA MET A 17 11.73 -0.45 11.64
C MET A 17 10.74 0.39 10.84
N VAL A 18 11.18 0.88 9.69
CA VAL A 18 10.26 1.38 8.66
C VAL A 18 9.51 0.13 8.19
N ALA A 19 8.21 0.06 8.44
CA ALA A 19 7.38 -0.96 7.84
C ALA A 19 7.41 -0.71 6.33
N PHE A 20 8.16 -1.55 5.60
CA PHE A 20 8.06 -1.61 4.16
C PHE A 20 6.70 -2.24 3.89
N VAL A 21 5.72 -1.43 3.48
CA VAL A 21 4.51 -1.99 2.85
C VAL A 21 5.03 -2.77 1.65
N GLY A 22 4.84 -4.09 1.69
CA GLY A 22 5.39 -4.99 0.70
C GLY A 22 4.74 -4.76 -0.66
N ALA A 23 5.52 -4.98 -1.70
CA ALA A 23 5.11 -4.67 -3.05
C ALA A 23 3.83 -5.36 -3.48
N ALA A 24 2.86 -4.58 -3.97
CA ALA A 24 1.73 -5.14 -4.68
C ALA A 24 2.27 -5.65 -6.02
N THR A 25 2.68 -6.92 -6.06
CA THR A 25 3.15 -7.53 -7.30
C THR A 25 1.99 -7.57 -8.30
N PRO A 26 2.15 -7.04 -9.52
CA PRO A 26 1.07 -7.02 -10.48
C PRO A 26 0.70 -8.43 -10.91
N VAL A 27 -0.61 -8.67 -11.00
CA VAL A 27 -1.16 -9.81 -11.72
C VAL A 27 -1.34 -9.41 -13.17
N TYR A 28 -0.65 -10.10 -14.07
CA TYR A 28 -0.82 -9.89 -15.51
C TYR A 28 -2.17 -10.47 -15.95
N CYS A 29 -3.04 -9.60 -16.47
CA CYS A 29 -4.38 -9.97 -16.90
C CYS A 29 -4.56 -9.77 -18.41
N PRO A 30 -4.92 -10.84 -19.15
CA PRO A 30 -5.21 -10.73 -20.56
C PRO A 30 -6.53 -9.98 -20.80
N ASP A 31 -6.70 -9.46 -22.02
CA ASP A 31 -7.97 -8.90 -22.52
C ASP A 31 -8.51 -7.67 -21.76
N ASN A 32 -7.67 -7.00 -20.98
CA ASN A 32 -7.96 -5.71 -20.36
C ASN A 32 -9.25 -5.71 -19.49
N PRO A 33 -9.34 -6.53 -18.42
CA PRO A 33 -10.53 -6.62 -17.58
C PRO A 33 -10.88 -5.30 -16.88
N LYS A 34 -12.15 -5.09 -16.57
CA LYS A 34 -12.65 -3.99 -15.75
C LYS A 34 -12.81 -4.43 -14.29
N CYS A 35 -13.10 -3.50 -13.39
CA CYS A 35 -13.36 -3.83 -11.98
C CYS A 35 -14.46 -4.90 -11.79
N SER A 36 -15.47 -4.90 -12.67
CA SER A 36 -16.55 -5.90 -12.64
C SER A 36 -16.12 -7.31 -13.04
N ASP A 37 -14.97 -7.44 -13.70
CA ASP A 37 -14.49 -8.67 -14.30
C ASP A 37 -13.42 -9.37 -13.43
N ILE A 38 -12.98 -8.72 -12.35
CA ILE A 38 -11.95 -9.21 -11.45
C ILE A 38 -12.50 -9.53 -10.05
N ASN A 39 -11.77 -10.37 -9.31
CA ASN A 39 -12.09 -10.72 -7.94
C ASN A 39 -10.98 -10.25 -7.00
N CYS A 40 -11.28 -9.25 -6.16
CA CYS A 40 -10.32 -8.66 -5.24
C CYS A 40 -10.00 -9.57 -4.04
N THR A 41 -10.93 -10.44 -3.62
CA THR A 41 -10.68 -11.40 -2.52
C THR A 41 -9.78 -12.55 -2.95
N SER A 42 -9.98 -13.10 -4.15
CA SER A 42 -9.10 -14.15 -4.69
C SER A 42 -7.92 -13.61 -5.50
N GLN A 43 -7.85 -12.30 -5.71
CA GLN A 43 -6.82 -11.59 -6.48
C GLN A 43 -6.63 -12.19 -7.88
N THR A 44 -7.75 -12.40 -8.60
CA THR A 44 -7.77 -13.04 -9.92
C THR A 44 -8.31 -12.10 -11.00
N CYS A 45 -7.78 -12.24 -12.21
CA CYS A 45 -8.21 -11.52 -13.43
C CYS A 45 -9.61 -11.89 -13.94
N CYS A 46 -10.30 -12.79 -13.25
CA CYS A 46 -11.63 -13.26 -13.60
C CYS A 46 -12.49 -13.44 -12.33
N GLY A 47 -13.79 -13.29 -12.51
CA GLY A 47 -14.81 -13.38 -11.46
C GLY A 47 -15.35 -12.01 -11.07
N SER A 48 -16.48 -11.96 -10.38
CA SER A 48 -17.06 -10.71 -9.88
C SER A 48 -16.93 -10.69 -8.35
N GLY A 49 -15.93 -9.99 -7.84
CA GLY A 49 -15.64 -10.00 -6.40
C GLY A 49 -14.96 -8.76 -5.84
N CYS A 50 -14.75 -7.71 -6.63
CA CYS A 50 -14.29 -6.44 -6.09
C CYS A 50 -15.45 -5.64 -5.48
N PRO A 51 -15.37 -5.23 -4.20
CA PRO A 51 -16.33 -4.32 -3.60
C PRO A 51 -16.28 -2.92 -4.25
N GLY A 52 -17.37 -2.18 -4.10
CA GLY A 52 -17.43 -0.77 -4.49
C GLY A 52 -17.75 -0.52 -5.96
N GLU A 53 -17.24 0.60 -6.48
CA GLU A 53 -17.50 1.15 -7.80
C GLU A 53 -16.19 1.23 -8.61
N SER A 54 -16.29 1.55 -9.91
CA SER A 54 -15.13 1.74 -10.79
C SER A 54 -14.93 3.20 -11.16
N PHE A 55 -13.70 3.70 -11.06
CA PHE A 55 -13.32 5.03 -11.55
C PHE A 55 -12.23 4.89 -12.61
N LYS A 56 -12.54 5.30 -13.84
CA LYS A 56 -11.64 5.20 -15.00
C LYS A 56 -11.11 6.58 -15.37
N ILE A 57 -9.80 6.69 -15.53
CA ILE A 57 -9.10 7.85 -16.06
C ILE A 57 -8.62 7.51 -17.46
N ASP A 58 -9.11 8.22 -18.47
CA ASP A 58 -8.75 8.04 -19.88
C ASP A 58 -8.29 9.35 -20.55
N GLY A 59 -7.64 9.22 -21.71
CA GLY A 59 -7.30 10.35 -22.58
C GLY A 59 -6.07 11.18 -22.16
N GLY A 60 -5.57 11.04 -20.94
CA GLY A 60 -4.43 11.81 -20.41
C GLY A 60 -4.71 13.32 -20.30
N PRO A 61 -3.89 14.08 -19.56
CA PRO A 61 -2.79 13.62 -18.69
C PRO A 61 -3.29 12.76 -17.52
N TYR A 62 -2.49 11.77 -17.13
CA TYR A 62 -2.82 10.89 -16.01
C TYR A 62 -2.39 11.45 -14.66
N GLY A 63 -1.38 12.33 -14.62
CA GLY A 63 -0.89 12.90 -13.37
C GLY A 63 -1.79 13.99 -12.80
N GLY A 64 -1.79 14.12 -11.48
CA GLY A 64 -2.55 15.10 -10.70
C GLY A 64 -3.79 14.52 -10.03
N ILE A 65 -4.58 15.42 -9.45
CA ILE A 65 -5.79 15.10 -8.69
C ILE A 65 -6.95 14.88 -9.68
N HIS A 66 -7.60 13.72 -9.55
CA HIS A 66 -8.80 13.32 -10.27
C HIS A 66 -9.97 13.15 -9.30
N ASP A 67 -10.92 14.08 -9.35
CA ASP A 67 -12.15 14.00 -8.57
C ASP A 67 -13.08 12.92 -9.14
N ILE A 68 -13.62 12.09 -8.25
CA ILE A 68 -14.61 11.07 -8.62
C ILE A 68 -15.99 11.72 -8.66
N ALA A 69 -16.48 11.99 -9.87
CA ALA A 69 -17.70 12.72 -10.12
C ALA A 69 -18.91 12.18 -9.32
N GLY A 70 -19.64 13.08 -8.66
CA GLY A 70 -20.79 12.71 -7.83
C GLY A 70 -20.43 12.24 -6.42
N THR A 71 -19.16 12.34 -6.02
CA THR A 71 -18.67 11.98 -4.67
C THR A 71 -17.80 13.09 -4.09
N ASN A 72 -17.32 12.92 -2.84
CA ASN A 72 -16.28 13.74 -2.22
C ASN A 72 -14.91 13.06 -2.25
N CYS A 73 -14.74 12.04 -3.09
CA CYS A 73 -13.50 11.29 -3.21
C CYS A 73 -12.68 11.71 -4.42
N TYR A 74 -11.37 11.49 -4.30
CA TYR A 74 -10.39 11.77 -5.32
C TYR A 74 -9.29 10.70 -5.33
N VAL A 75 -8.56 10.64 -6.43
CA VAL A 75 -7.27 9.96 -6.52
C VAL A 75 -6.26 10.96 -7.06
N ASP A 76 -5.12 11.10 -6.40
CA ASP A 76 -3.99 11.90 -6.86
C ASP A 76 -2.90 10.98 -7.40
N ILE A 77 -2.49 11.19 -8.65
CA ILE A 77 -1.53 10.37 -9.36
C ILE A 77 -0.22 11.14 -9.55
N ASP A 78 0.86 10.58 -9.02
CA ASP A 78 2.20 11.09 -9.22
C ASP A 78 2.92 10.28 -10.30
N MET A 79 3.06 10.87 -11.49
CA MET A 79 3.78 10.23 -12.59
C MET A 79 5.29 10.30 -12.37
N PHE A 80 5.96 9.15 -12.35
CA PHE A 80 7.42 9.06 -12.32
C PHE A 80 8.01 9.02 -13.72
N THR A 81 7.33 8.33 -14.64
CA THR A 81 7.65 8.28 -16.08
C THR A 81 6.35 8.26 -16.87
N SER A 82 6.40 8.16 -18.20
CA SER A 82 5.18 8.01 -19.01
C SER A 82 4.44 6.68 -18.79
N THR A 83 5.07 5.71 -18.11
CA THR A 83 4.53 4.36 -17.91
C THR A 83 4.51 3.91 -16.46
N HIS A 84 5.05 4.71 -15.53
CA HIS A 84 5.11 4.41 -14.10
C HIS A 84 4.58 5.56 -13.27
N PHE A 85 3.79 5.25 -12.24
CA PHE A 85 3.21 6.22 -11.34
C PHE A 85 2.99 5.63 -9.95
N THR A 86 2.78 6.50 -8.97
CA THR A 86 2.23 6.17 -7.64
C THR A 86 0.87 6.85 -7.48
N PHE A 87 0.10 6.47 -6.46
CA PHE A 87 -1.14 7.17 -6.17
C PHE A 87 -1.37 7.38 -4.68
N THR A 88 -2.19 8.39 -4.37
CA THR A 88 -2.86 8.57 -3.09
C THR A 88 -4.35 8.80 -3.33
N SER A 89 -5.19 8.50 -2.36
CA SER A 89 -6.65 8.62 -2.44
C SER A 89 -7.24 8.82 -1.05
N ASN A 90 -8.42 9.42 -1.00
CA ASN A 90 -9.27 9.43 0.20
C ASN A 90 -10.42 8.39 0.13
N ALA A 91 -10.44 7.56 -0.91
CA ALA A 91 -11.30 6.37 -1.03
C ALA A 91 -10.49 5.10 -0.75
N GLU A 92 -11.15 4.06 -0.26
CA GLU A 92 -10.54 2.72 -0.18
C GLU A 92 -10.34 2.17 -1.58
N ILE A 93 -9.10 1.82 -1.93
CA ILE A 93 -8.75 1.20 -3.21
C ILE A 93 -8.53 -0.30 -3.00
N TYR A 94 -9.35 -1.10 -3.67
CA TYR A 94 -9.28 -2.57 -3.67
C TYR A 94 -8.41 -3.11 -4.80
N ALA A 95 -8.40 -2.40 -5.93
CA ALA A 95 -7.49 -2.72 -7.03
C ALA A 95 -7.21 -1.50 -7.92
N VAL A 96 -6.05 -1.53 -8.57
CA VAL A 96 -5.70 -0.62 -9.66
C VAL A 96 -5.41 -1.45 -10.90
N ILE A 97 -6.07 -1.13 -12.01
CA ILE A 97 -5.90 -1.79 -13.30
C ILE A 97 -5.19 -0.82 -14.24
N VAL A 98 -3.94 -1.12 -14.58
CA VAL A 98 -3.10 -0.29 -15.46
C VAL A 98 -3.04 -0.94 -16.84
N LYS A 99 -3.79 -0.36 -17.79
CA LYS A 99 -3.99 -0.95 -19.12
C LYS A 99 -3.00 -0.38 -20.13
N GLY A 100 -2.38 -1.26 -20.91
CA GLY A 100 -1.43 -0.87 -21.96
C GLY A 100 -1.33 -1.93 -23.04
N GLY A 101 -1.54 -1.55 -24.30
CA GLY A 101 -1.61 -2.50 -25.40
C GLY A 101 -2.80 -3.47 -25.24
N PRO A 102 -2.64 -4.77 -25.56
CA PRO A 102 -3.75 -5.72 -25.52
C PRO A 102 -4.12 -6.21 -24.10
N ASN A 103 -3.31 -5.93 -23.08
CA ASN A 103 -3.43 -6.52 -21.75
C ASN A 103 -3.18 -5.49 -20.63
N SER A 104 -3.37 -5.89 -19.38
CA SER A 104 -3.21 -5.00 -18.21
C SER A 104 -2.43 -5.65 -17.08
N ASN A 105 -1.79 -4.83 -16.26
CA ASN A 105 -1.37 -5.23 -14.93
C ASN A 105 -2.46 -4.84 -13.92
N VAL A 106 -2.84 -5.76 -13.04
CA VAL A 106 -3.78 -5.52 -11.95
C VAL A 106 -3.06 -5.62 -10.62
N TYR A 107 -3.16 -4.58 -9.82
CA TYR A 107 -2.61 -4.48 -8.48
C TYR A 107 -3.77 -4.64 -7.51
N PHE A 108 -3.79 -5.72 -6.74
CA PHE A 108 -4.85 -6.01 -5.77
C PHE A 108 -4.40 -5.64 -4.35
N TYR A 109 -5.34 -5.14 -3.55
CA TYR A 109 -5.11 -4.75 -2.17
C TYR A 109 -6.14 -5.43 -1.26
N ASP A 110 -5.66 -6.31 -0.39
CA ASP A 110 -6.43 -6.93 0.68
C ASP A 110 -5.58 -6.94 1.97
N PRO A 111 -5.86 -6.06 2.96
CA PRO A 111 -6.97 -5.09 3.00
C PRO A 111 -6.83 -3.96 1.96
N PRO A 112 -7.92 -3.21 1.65
CA PRO A 112 -7.84 -2.06 0.75
C PRO A 112 -6.92 -0.97 1.30
N VAL A 113 -6.36 -0.15 0.40
CA VAL A 113 -5.39 0.89 0.72
C VAL A 113 -5.85 2.27 0.28
N TYR A 114 -5.24 3.31 0.83
CA TYR A 114 -5.45 4.71 0.43
C TYR A 114 -4.28 5.27 -0.39
N PHE A 115 -3.18 4.54 -0.49
CA PHE A 115 -2.02 4.94 -1.28
C PHE A 115 -1.22 3.70 -1.69
N ASP A 116 -0.50 3.83 -2.79
CA ASP A 116 0.61 2.94 -3.12
C ASP A 116 1.78 3.79 -3.62
N SER A 117 2.90 3.70 -2.89
CA SER A 117 4.15 4.39 -3.21
C SER A 117 5.05 3.61 -4.16
N GLU A 118 4.59 2.46 -4.66
CA GLU A 118 5.30 1.68 -5.64
C GLU A 118 5.03 2.14 -7.07
N LEU A 119 5.99 1.87 -7.95
CA LEU A 119 5.95 2.31 -9.35
C LEU A 119 5.02 1.40 -10.17
N LEU A 120 3.71 1.58 -10.00
CA LEU A 120 2.69 0.90 -10.80
C LEU A 120 2.90 1.19 -12.28
N SER A 121 2.86 0.13 -13.08
CA SER A 121 3.13 0.20 -14.52
C SER A 121 2.16 -0.62 -15.37
N THR A 122 2.13 -0.32 -16.66
CA THR A 122 1.56 -1.18 -17.70
C THR A 122 2.36 -2.49 -17.83
N PRO A 123 1.84 -3.48 -18.58
CA PRO A 123 2.63 -4.65 -18.93
C PRO A 123 3.84 -4.32 -19.81
N VAL A 124 4.88 -5.16 -19.71
CA VAL A 124 6.01 -5.15 -20.64
C VAL A 124 5.59 -5.85 -21.94
N ASN A 125 5.81 -5.20 -23.08
CA ASN A 125 5.63 -5.79 -24.39
C ASN A 125 6.69 -6.89 -24.63
N PRO A 126 6.27 -8.16 -24.79
CA PRO A 126 7.22 -9.27 -24.94
C PRO A 126 8.01 -9.20 -26.25
N ALA A 127 7.55 -8.46 -27.25
CA ALA A 127 8.23 -8.33 -28.53
C ALA A 127 9.47 -7.43 -28.48
N ASN A 128 9.56 -6.51 -27.51
CA ASN A 128 10.66 -5.54 -27.45
C ASN A 128 11.19 -5.24 -26.04
N GLY A 129 10.62 -5.85 -25.00
CA GLY A 129 11.05 -5.69 -23.60
C GLY A 129 10.76 -4.31 -23.00
N LYS A 130 9.93 -3.49 -23.65
CA LYS A 130 9.53 -2.15 -23.17
C LYS A 130 8.10 -2.16 -22.67
N TYR A 131 7.80 -1.31 -21.69
CA TYR A 131 6.43 -1.05 -21.25
C TYR A 131 5.58 -0.51 -22.40
N TYR A 132 4.31 -0.91 -22.44
CA TYR A 132 3.31 -0.23 -23.28
C TYR A 132 3.04 1.17 -22.72
N ASP A 133 2.66 2.11 -23.58
CA ASP A 133 2.09 3.37 -23.11
C ASP A 133 0.76 3.12 -22.38
N ILE A 134 0.49 3.93 -21.35
CA ILE A 134 -0.76 3.83 -20.59
C ILE A 134 -1.93 4.22 -21.50
N SER A 135 -2.89 3.31 -21.64
CA SER A 135 -4.15 3.55 -22.37
C SER A 135 -5.25 4.09 -21.45
N HIS A 136 -5.33 3.55 -20.23
CA HIS A 136 -6.14 4.07 -19.13
C HIS A 136 -5.74 3.43 -17.80
N ILE A 137 -6.09 4.10 -16.72
CA ILE A 137 -5.98 3.59 -15.35
C ILE A 137 -7.40 3.48 -14.80
N GLU A 138 -7.70 2.36 -14.14
CA GLU A 138 -9.01 2.13 -13.53
C GLU A 138 -8.84 1.71 -12.06
N PHE A 139 -9.50 2.43 -11.16
CA PHE A 139 -9.51 2.18 -9.72
C PHE A 139 -10.81 1.48 -9.36
N CYS A 140 -10.70 0.38 -8.62
CA CYS A 140 -11.84 -0.28 -7.97
C CYS A 140 -11.89 0.22 -6.53
N TYR A 141 -12.91 1.02 -6.20
CA TYR A 141 -12.88 1.86 -5.01
C TYR A 141 -14.20 1.84 -4.23
N ASP A 142 -14.13 2.10 -2.91
CA ASP A 142 -15.29 2.50 -2.12
C ASP A 142 -15.04 3.88 -1.48
N CYS A 143 -15.89 4.84 -1.81
CA CYS A 143 -15.82 6.21 -1.32
C CYS A 143 -16.58 6.42 0.01
N ARG A 144 -17.39 5.45 0.44
CA ARG A 144 -18.19 5.57 1.68
C ARG A 144 -17.41 5.18 2.93
N SER A 145 -16.29 4.48 2.75
CA SER A 145 -15.39 4.14 3.83
C SER A 145 -14.62 5.39 4.24
N THR A 146 -15.05 6.04 5.31
CA THR A 146 -14.22 7.05 5.96
C THR A 146 -12.84 6.45 6.19
N PRO A 147 -11.72 7.15 5.90
CA PRO A 147 -10.40 6.67 6.27
C PRO A 147 -10.48 6.23 7.71
N VAL A 148 -10.45 4.91 7.93
CA VAL A 148 -10.36 4.40 9.28
C VAL A 148 -9.06 5.03 9.75
N PRO A 149 -9.06 5.90 10.78
CA PRO A 149 -7.80 6.31 11.34
C PRO A 149 -7.21 5.00 11.83
N GLU A 150 -6.23 4.49 11.08
CA GLU A 150 -5.38 3.41 11.52
C GLU A 150 -4.77 3.96 12.79
N PHE A 151 -5.41 3.67 13.93
CA PHE A 151 -4.77 3.82 15.22
C PHE A 151 -3.47 3.07 15.03
N PRO A 152 -2.30 3.75 15.08
CA PRO A 152 -1.06 3.04 14.91
C PRO A 152 -1.10 1.93 15.94
N GLY A 153 -1.17 0.67 15.50
CA GLY A 153 -1.10 -0.49 16.40
C GLY A 153 0.14 -0.45 17.30
N PHE A 154 1.06 0.48 16.99
CA PHE A 154 2.15 0.97 17.80
C PHE A 154 1.81 1.58 19.17
N PHE A 155 0.66 2.23 19.37
CA PHE A 155 0.37 2.85 20.67
C PHE A 155 0.04 1.82 21.76
N ILE A 156 -0.52 0.66 21.41
CA ILE A 156 -0.78 -0.42 22.39
C ILE A 156 0.55 -1.09 22.80
N GLY A 157 1.51 -1.22 21.87
CA GLY A 157 2.86 -1.73 22.17
C GLY A 157 3.68 -0.84 23.09
N ILE A 158 3.57 0.49 22.96
CA ILE A 158 4.29 1.45 23.82
C ILE A 158 3.73 1.46 25.24
N VAL A 159 2.40 1.34 25.41
CA VAL A 159 1.77 1.30 26.75
C VAL A 159 2.10 0.00 27.49
N MET A 160 2.15 -1.14 26.79
CA MET A 160 2.50 -2.43 27.42
C MET A 160 3.99 -2.55 27.75
N THR A 161 4.88 -2.03 26.90
CA THR A 161 6.34 -2.04 27.16
C THR A 161 6.71 -1.04 28.26
N GLY A 162 6.03 0.12 28.32
CA GLY A 162 6.17 1.09 29.42
C GLY A 162 5.68 0.54 30.77
N CYS A 163 4.56 -0.20 30.80
CA CYS A 163 4.07 -0.85 32.01
C CYS A 163 5.02 -1.95 32.52
N LEU A 164 5.57 -2.78 31.62
CA LEU A 164 6.53 -3.83 32.00
C LEU A 164 7.85 -3.24 32.53
N CYS A 165 8.39 -2.19 31.90
CA CYS A 165 9.58 -1.49 32.41
C CYS A 165 9.33 -0.78 33.75
N GLY A 166 8.16 -0.17 33.94
CA GLY A 166 7.76 0.46 35.20
C GLY A 166 7.64 -0.52 36.36
N VAL A 167 7.07 -1.71 36.12
CA VAL A 167 6.96 -2.77 37.14
C VAL A 167 8.33 -3.35 37.51
N VAL A 168 9.25 -3.51 36.54
CA VAL A 168 10.63 -3.98 36.80
C VAL A 168 11.45 -2.95 37.59
N PHE A 169 11.27 -1.65 37.33
CA PHE A 169 11.97 -0.58 38.06
C PHE A 169 11.47 -0.46 39.52
N LEU A 170 10.16 -0.62 39.74
CA LEU A 170 9.56 -0.62 41.08
C LEU A 170 9.89 -1.89 41.88
N ALA A 171 10.03 -3.04 41.21
CA ALA A 171 10.45 -4.28 41.85
C ALA A 171 11.91 -4.23 42.32
N ARG A 172 12.84 -3.68 41.53
CA ARG A 172 14.25 -3.53 41.97
C ARG A 172 14.42 -2.65 43.20
N ASN A 173 13.59 -1.62 43.37
CA ASN A 173 13.74 -0.69 44.50
C ASN A 173 13.27 -1.28 45.86
N LYS A 174 12.48 -2.36 45.85
CA LYS A 174 12.04 -3.06 47.08
C LYS A 174 12.99 -4.17 47.54
N TYR A 175 13.88 -4.66 46.68
CA TYR A 175 14.85 -5.71 47.01
C TYR A 175 16.27 -5.18 47.33
N LEU A 176 16.47 -3.86 47.29
CA LEU A 176 17.74 -3.19 47.60
C LEU A 176 17.70 -2.39 48.91
N ARG A 177 16.82 -2.75 49.85
CA ARG A 177 16.87 -2.29 51.25
C ARG A 177 17.23 -3.45 52.16
#